data_AF-A0A917J049-F1
#
_entry.id   AF-A0A917J049-F1
#
_cell.length_a   1.000
_cell.length_b   1.000
_cell.length_c   1.000
_cell.angle_alpha   90.00
_cell.angle_beta   90.00
_cell.angle_gamma   90.00
#
_symmetry.space_group_name_H-M   'P 1'
#
loop_
_entity.id
_entity.type
_entity.pdbx_description
1 polymer ?
#
loop_
_entity_poly.entity_id
_entity_poly.type
_entity_poly.pdbx_seq_one_letter_code
_entity_poly.pdbx_strand_id
1 'polypeptide(L)'
;MAIASYGNRFVQVYMKRERRLYLFEFWQNGLCLAEGYISHLVPVAQTIDLWLSSECSPDDLVDQFPFIAPYDNSTFKEAAKQVEKRWDFYCSDGEFPELQTFFHLAAQDEVLSQLCPYTSLYTLRFSRCAEFPFDSEGMPDVTPKAYENYAFSLEKSKAQAITLPPDEGEIFVVIINRTQYVGEGNATTALQLVKSLLPPGIKPIRKHGQQ
;
A
#
# COMPACT_ATOMS: atom_id res chain seq x y z
N MET A 1 -14.21 8.34 -8.19
CA MET A 1 -13.32 8.67 -7.07
C MET A 1 -12.39 9.77 -7.55
N ALA A 2 -12.21 10.81 -6.74
CA ALA A 2 -11.20 11.85 -6.96
C ALA A 2 -10.24 11.85 -5.76
N ILE A 3 -8.98 12.24 -5.98
CA ILE A 3 -7.98 12.37 -4.93
C ILE A 3 -7.36 13.77 -5.04
N ALA A 4 -7.26 14.47 -3.92
CA ALA A 4 -6.50 15.72 -3.79
C ALA A 4 -5.41 15.51 -2.73
N SER A 5 -4.17 15.91 -3.02
CA SER A 5 -3.02 15.63 -2.15
C SER A 5 -2.06 16.81 -2.02
N TYR A 6 -1.39 16.88 -0.87
CA TYR A 6 -0.29 17.79 -0.59
C TYR A 6 0.65 17.17 0.45
N GLY A 7 1.91 16.94 0.07
CA GLY A 7 2.87 16.23 0.93
C GLY A 7 2.38 14.83 1.32
N ASN A 8 2.38 14.53 2.61
CA ASN A 8 1.92 13.26 3.17
C ASN A 8 0.42 13.22 3.50
N ARG A 9 -0.35 14.21 3.05
CA ARG A 9 -1.79 14.33 3.29
C ARG A 9 -2.56 14.24 1.99
N PHE A 10 -3.68 13.55 2.02
CA PHE A 10 -4.61 13.53 0.90
C PHE A 10 -6.05 13.38 1.38
N VAL A 11 -6.99 13.73 0.49
CA VAL A 11 -8.41 13.50 0.66
C VAL A 11 -8.88 12.64 -0.50
N GLN A 12 -9.57 11.55 -0.19
CA GLN A 12 -10.31 10.79 -1.19
C GLN A 12 -11.75 11.23 -1.19
N VAL A 13 -12.33 11.44 -2.37
CA VAL A 13 -13.72 11.83 -2.54
C VAL A 13 -14.44 10.83 -3.43
N TYR A 14 -15.50 10.25 -2.89
CA TYR A 14 -16.44 9.39 -3.59
C TYR A 14 -17.74 10.16 -3.82
N MET A 15 -18.35 9.95 -4.97
CA MET A 15 -19.67 10.49 -5.28
C MET A 15 -20.62 9.33 -5.53
N LYS A 16 -21.71 9.26 -4.76
CA LYS A 16 -22.75 8.25 -5.00
C LYS A 16 -23.51 8.61 -6.28
N ARG A 17 -23.65 7.67 -7.23
CA ARG A 17 -24.17 7.96 -8.59
C ARG A 17 -25.57 8.58 -8.63
N GLU A 18 -26.42 8.24 -7.66
CA GLU A 18 -27.86 8.58 -7.67
C GLU A 18 -28.23 9.78 -6.80
N ARG A 19 -27.31 10.26 -5.96
CA ARG A 19 -27.52 11.39 -5.06
C ARG A 19 -26.26 12.23 -5.10
N ARG A 20 -26.38 13.55 -5.14
CA ARG A 20 -25.24 14.45 -4.85
C ARG A 20 -24.89 14.27 -3.37
N LEU A 21 -24.16 13.21 -3.08
CA LEU A 21 -23.67 12.82 -1.78
C LEU A 21 -22.19 12.51 -1.99
N TYR A 22 -21.37 13.36 -1.41
CA TYR A 22 -19.92 13.25 -1.38
C TYR A 22 -19.57 12.54 -0.09
N LEU A 23 -18.84 11.44 -0.19
CA LEU A 23 -18.17 10.80 0.93
C LEU A 23 -16.70 11.15 0.80
N PHE A 24 -16.05 11.47 1.89
CA PHE A 24 -14.63 11.78 1.88
C PHE A 24 -13.94 11.27 3.11
N GLU A 25 -12.70 10.86 2.88
CA GLU A 25 -11.80 10.29 3.87
C GLU A 25 -10.54 11.15 3.87
N PHE A 26 -10.13 11.58 5.07
CA PHE A 26 -8.96 12.42 5.29
C PHE A 26 -7.80 11.55 5.73
N TRP A 27 -6.76 11.52 4.90
CA TRP A 27 -5.63 10.64 5.08
C TRP A 27 -4.36 11.42 5.39
N GLN A 28 -3.55 10.91 6.32
CA GLN A 28 -2.20 11.38 6.58
C GLN A 28 -1.27 10.20 6.86
N ASN A 29 -0.11 10.17 6.21
CA ASN A 29 0.87 9.08 6.37
C ASN A 29 0.25 7.69 6.14
N GLY A 30 -0.68 7.56 5.18
CA GLY A 30 -1.36 6.31 4.86
C GLY A 30 -2.45 5.89 5.86
N LEU A 31 -2.88 6.78 6.75
CA LEU A 31 -3.89 6.51 7.78
C LEU A 31 -5.11 7.37 7.56
N CYS A 32 -6.30 6.77 7.51
CA CYS A 32 -7.55 7.51 7.56
C CYS A 32 -7.74 8.02 8.99
N LEU A 33 -7.82 9.34 9.14
CA LEU A 33 -7.92 9.99 10.45
C LEU A 33 -9.29 10.60 10.70
N ALA A 34 -10.03 10.91 9.65
CA ALA A 34 -11.40 11.38 9.72
C ALA A 34 -12.15 10.99 8.46
N GLU A 35 -13.46 10.88 8.57
CA GLU A 35 -14.36 10.68 7.45
C GLU A 35 -15.55 11.61 7.55
N GLY A 36 -16.22 11.85 6.44
CA GLY A 36 -17.43 12.63 6.43
C GLY A 36 -18.25 12.44 5.18
N TYR A 37 -19.48 12.94 5.23
CA TYR A 37 -20.34 12.96 4.06
C TYR A 37 -21.21 14.21 4.03
N ILE A 38 -21.41 14.79 2.85
CA ILE A 38 -22.29 15.94 2.66
C ILE A 38 -22.82 16.00 1.23
N SER A 39 -23.93 16.72 1.01
CA SER A 39 -24.53 16.91 -0.31
C SER A 39 -24.13 18.19 -1.04
N HIS A 40 -23.33 19.04 -0.39
CA HIS A 40 -22.98 20.37 -0.88
C HIS A 40 -21.50 20.44 -1.23
N LEU A 41 -21.18 20.84 -2.46
CA LEU A 41 -19.81 20.86 -2.97
C LEU A 41 -18.93 21.94 -2.30
N VAL A 42 -19.51 23.07 -1.90
CA VAL A 42 -18.74 24.18 -1.30
C VAL A 42 -18.09 23.77 0.04
N PRO A 43 -18.82 23.18 1.00
CA PRO A 43 -18.21 22.62 2.21
C PRO A 43 -17.14 21.56 1.93
N VAL A 44 -17.32 20.73 0.90
CA VAL A 44 -16.30 19.74 0.49
C VAL A 44 -15.01 20.43 0.05
N ALA A 45 -15.10 21.48 -0.77
CA ALA A 45 -13.93 22.22 -1.20
C ALA A 45 -13.23 22.91 -0.02
N GLN A 46 -14.00 23.47 0.93
CA GLN A 46 -13.47 24.12 2.12
C GLN A 46 -12.74 23.15 3.06
N THR A 47 -13.29 21.95 3.28
CA THR A 47 -12.63 20.95 4.13
C THR A 47 -11.36 20.41 3.49
N ILE A 48 -11.36 20.21 2.16
CA ILE A 48 -10.16 19.81 1.41
C ILE A 48 -9.09 20.89 1.50
N ASP A 49 -9.46 22.16 1.27
CA ASP A 49 -8.54 23.28 1.34
C ASP A 49 -7.93 23.40 2.74
N LEU A 50 -8.74 23.37 3.80
CA LEU A 50 -8.24 23.42 5.17
C LEU A 50 -7.28 22.25 5.46
N TRP A 51 -7.67 21.02 5.11
CA TRP A 51 -6.86 19.82 5.35
C TRP A 51 -5.51 19.86 4.62
N LEU A 52 -5.48 20.30 3.36
CA LEU A 52 -4.27 20.27 2.54
C LEU A 52 -3.38 21.50 2.71
N SER A 53 -3.95 22.66 3.05
CA SER A 53 -3.21 23.94 3.13
C SER A 53 -2.76 24.32 4.54
N SER A 54 -3.34 23.72 5.59
CA SER A 54 -3.00 24.00 6.99
C SER A 54 -2.49 22.75 7.69
N GLU A 55 -1.83 22.87 8.85
CA GLU A 55 -1.47 21.73 9.71
C GLU A 55 -2.61 21.31 10.67
N CYS A 56 -3.88 21.47 10.27
CA CYS A 56 -5.02 21.16 11.15
C CYS A 56 -5.07 19.68 11.56
N SER A 57 -5.46 19.41 12.80
CA SER A 57 -5.72 18.07 13.30
C SER A 57 -7.08 17.54 12.83
N PRO A 58 -7.36 16.23 12.95
CA PRO A 58 -8.70 15.68 12.77
C PRO A 58 -9.73 16.33 13.70
N ASP A 59 -9.35 16.67 14.94
CA ASP A 59 -10.24 17.32 15.90
C ASP A 59 -10.62 18.74 15.42
N ASP A 60 -9.67 19.49 14.86
CA ASP A 60 -9.95 20.81 14.27
C ASP A 60 -10.95 20.72 13.10
N LEU A 61 -10.90 19.64 12.31
CA LEU A 61 -11.87 19.39 11.25
C LEU A 61 -13.25 19.09 11.81
N VAL A 62 -13.35 18.25 12.84
CA VAL A 62 -14.62 17.88 13.48
C VAL A 62 -15.27 19.10 14.13
N ASP A 63 -14.48 19.94 14.81
CA ASP A 63 -14.95 21.16 15.46
C ASP A 63 -15.51 22.18 14.46
N GLN A 64 -14.88 22.30 13.29
CA GLN A 64 -15.30 23.25 12.25
C GLN A 64 -16.41 22.72 11.34
N PHE A 65 -16.47 21.40 11.14
CA PHE A 65 -17.35 20.77 10.17
C PHE A 65 -18.12 19.62 10.81
N PRO A 66 -19.36 19.85 11.28
CA PRO A 66 -20.17 18.85 12.01
C PRO A 66 -20.53 17.58 11.22
N PHE A 67 -20.27 17.56 9.92
CA PHE A 67 -20.46 16.40 9.04
C PHE A 67 -19.20 15.53 8.91
N ILE A 68 -18.12 15.91 9.60
CA ILE A 68 -16.89 15.14 9.77
C ILE A 68 -16.94 14.44 11.12
N ALA A 69 -16.56 13.18 11.14
CA ALA A 69 -16.33 12.39 12.34
C ALA A 69 -14.86 11.94 12.38
N PRO A 70 -14.25 11.85 13.58
CA PRO A 70 -12.94 11.24 13.71
C PRO A 70 -13.06 9.77 13.31
N TYR A 71 -12.07 9.26 12.59
CA TYR A 71 -12.00 7.85 12.24
C TYR A 71 -11.59 7.07 13.50
N ASP A 72 -12.30 5.98 13.82
CA ASP A 72 -12.06 5.26 15.08
C ASP A 72 -10.67 4.61 15.09
N ASN A 73 -9.79 5.12 15.94
CA ASN A 73 -8.42 4.62 16.11
C ASN A 73 -8.33 3.18 16.66
N SER A 74 -9.45 2.56 17.07
CA SER A 74 -9.51 1.11 17.35
C SER A 74 -9.03 0.27 16.15
N THR A 75 -9.23 0.79 14.94
CA THR A 75 -8.79 0.23 13.66
C THR A 75 -7.27 0.03 13.55
N PHE A 76 -6.42 0.71 14.33
CA PHE A 76 -4.97 0.50 14.28
C PHE A 76 -4.51 -0.82 14.89
N LYS A 77 -5.11 -1.22 16.02
CA LYS A 77 -4.88 -2.56 16.58
C LYS A 77 -5.44 -3.62 15.65
N GLU A 78 -6.47 -3.28 14.89
CA GLU A 78 -6.99 -4.11 13.83
C GLU A 78 -6.06 -4.14 12.63
N ALA A 79 -5.36 -3.06 12.28
CA ALA A 79 -4.45 -2.99 11.13
C ALA A 79 -3.31 -4.00 11.24
N ALA A 80 -2.65 -4.09 12.40
CA ALA A 80 -1.63 -5.13 12.62
C ALA A 80 -2.23 -6.54 12.49
N LYS A 81 -3.41 -6.78 13.07
CA LYS A 81 -4.12 -8.06 12.92
C LYS A 81 -4.57 -8.32 11.47
N GLN A 82 -4.88 -7.27 10.70
CA GLN A 82 -5.25 -7.39 9.30
C GLN A 82 -4.03 -7.78 8.46
N VAL A 83 -2.85 -7.20 8.75
CA VAL A 83 -1.59 -7.60 8.12
C VAL A 83 -1.28 -9.06 8.41
N GLU A 84 -1.35 -9.48 9.69
CA GLU A 84 -1.19 -10.88 10.11
C GLU A 84 -2.17 -11.79 9.34
N LYS A 85 -3.47 -11.48 9.35
CA LYS A 85 -4.50 -12.23 8.62
C LYS A 85 -4.25 -12.30 7.12
N ARG A 86 -3.70 -11.25 6.51
CA ARG A 86 -3.38 -11.26 5.08
C ARG A 86 -2.19 -12.13 4.77
N TRP A 87 -1.15 -12.12 5.62
CA TRP A 87 -0.05 -13.07 5.48
C TRP A 87 -0.53 -14.50 5.67
N ASP A 88 -1.37 -14.78 6.67
CA ASP A 88 -1.99 -16.09 6.87
C ASP A 88 -2.78 -16.53 5.62
N PHE A 89 -3.55 -15.60 5.04
CA PHE A 89 -4.28 -15.85 3.80
C PHE A 89 -3.35 -16.19 2.63
N TYR A 90 -2.31 -15.40 2.40
CA TYR A 90 -1.39 -15.64 1.28
C TYR A 90 -0.55 -16.90 1.46
N CYS A 91 -0.13 -17.22 2.68
CA CYS A 91 0.58 -18.45 3.00
C CYS A 91 -0.33 -19.68 3.01
N SER A 92 -1.65 -19.51 2.97
CA SER A 92 -2.57 -20.64 2.81
C SER A 92 -2.59 -21.13 1.37
N ASP A 93 -2.62 -22.45 1.18
CA ASP A 93 -2.68 -23.07 -0.14
C ASP A 93 -3.99 -22.68 -0.84
N GLY A 94 -3.94 -21.99 -1.99
CA GLY A 94 -5.12 -21.91 -2.85
C GLY A 94 -5.14 -20.87 -3.96
N GLU A 95 -4.69 -19.62 -3.73
CA GLU A 95 -5.00 -18.54 -4.69
C GLU A 95 -3.84 -18.18 -5.63
N PHE A 96 -2.60 -18.21 -5.15
CA PHE A 96 -1.40 -17.85 -5.94
C PHE A 96 -0.27 -18.87 -5.72
N PRO A 97 -0.41 -20.11 -6.24
CA PRO A 97 0.59 -21.16 -6.07
C PRO A 97 2.00 -20.72 -6.50
N GLU A 98 2.10 -19.94 -7.58
CA GLU A 98 3.34 -19.42 -8.17
C GLU A 98 4.08 -18.38 -7.30
N LEU A 99 3.45 -17.87 -6.24
CA LEU A 99 4.03 -16.93 -5.29
C LEU A 99 4.29 -17.58 -3.93
N GLN A 100 3.88 -18.83 -3.71
CA GLN A 100 3.87 -19.46 -2.39
C GLN A 100 5.25 -19.50 -1.74
N THR A 101 6.28 -19.87 -2.50
CA THR A 101 7.65 -19.91 -1.98
C THR A 101 8.09 -18.53 -1.49
N PHE A 102 7.71 -17.47 -2.20
CA PHE A 102 8.05 -16.11 -1.81
C PHE A 102 7.19 -15.60 -0.63
N PHE A 103 5.89 -15.92 -0.59
CA PHE A 103 5.01 -15.54 0.51
C PHE A 103 5.51 -16.06 1.85
N HIS A 104 5.85 -17.34 1.92
CA HIS A 104 6.35 -17.95 3.15
C HIS A 104 7.64 -17.29 3.63
N LEU A 105 8.57 -16.98 2.72
CA LEU A 105 9.81 -16.28 3.06
C LEU A 105 9.55 -14.85 3.53
N ALA A 106 8.70 -14.10 2.83
CA ALA A 106 8.40 -12.70 3.18
C ALA A 106 7.61 -12.60 4.50
N ALA A 107 6.71 -13.53 4.79
CA ALA A 107 5.96 -13.60 6.04
C ALA A 107 6.85 -13.91 7.26
N GLN A 108 8.01 -14.55 7.05
CA GLN A 108 9.00 -14.82 8.10
C GLN A 108 10.05 -13.71 8.26
N ASP A 109 10.16 -12.80 7.28
CA ASP A 109 11.13 -11.71 7.34
C ASP A 109 10.69 -10.63 8.35
N GLU A 110 11.64 -10.16 9.17
CA GLU A 110 11.36 -9.20 10.24
C GLU A 110 10.84 -7.85 9.75
N VAL A 111 11.09 -7.46 8.50
CA VAL A 111 10.64 -6.17 7.95
C VAL A 111 9.40 -6.35 7.10
N LEU A 112 9.41 -7.30 6.15
CA LEU A 112 8.30 -7.46 5.19
C LEU A 112 7.03 -7.99 5.85
N SER A 113 7.13 -8.85 6.86
CA SER A 113 5.97 -9.35 7.62
C SER A 113 5.17 -8.22 8.30
N GLN A 114 5.78 -7.05 8.49
CA GLN A 114 5.17 -5.88 9.11
C GLN A 114 4.56 -4.90 8.09
N LEU A 115 4.72 -5.18 6.81
CA LEU A 115 4.08 -4.46 5.71
C LEU A 115 2.82 -5.21 5.29
N CYS A 116 1.85 -4.47 4.75
CA CYS A 116 0.62 -5.07 4.29
C CYS A 116 0.85 -5.67 2.89
N PRO A 117 0.75 -7.00 2.72
CA PRO A 117 0.82 -7.61 1.41
C PRO A 117 -0.51 -7.39 0.69
N TYR A 118 -0.42 -7.22 -0.63
CA TYR A 118 -1.56 -7.34 -1.52
C TYR A 118 -1.10 -7.79 -2.91
N THR A 119 -1.99 -8.40 -3.67
CA THR A 119 -1.71 -8.83 -5.04
C THR A 119 -2.43 -7.94 -6.05
N SER A 120 -1.79 -7.76 -7.20
CA SER A 120 -2.38 -7.15 -8.39
C SER A 120 -2.05 -8.04 -9.57
N LEU A 121 -3.03 -8.84 -10.01
CA LEU A 121 -2.79 -10.00 -10.88
C LEU A 121 -1.74 -10.92 -10.22
N TYR A 122 -0.71 -11.31 -10.96
CA TYR A 122 0.38 -12.20 -10.53
C TYR A 122 1.50 -11.48 -9.77
N THR A 123 1.30 -10.23 -9.36
CA THR A 123 2.35 -9.41 -8.73
C THR A 123 2.02 -9.19 -7.27
N LEU A 124 2.89 -9.65 -6.38
CA LEU A 124 2.91 -9.27 -4.98
C LEU A 124 3.43 -7.85 -4.84
N ARG A 125 2.72 -7.06 -4.06
CA ARG A 125 3.06 -5.69 -3.70
C ARG A 125 3.04 -5.51 -2.19
N PHE A 126 3.74 -4.48 -1.74
CA PHE A 126 3.78 -4.08 -0.35
C PHE A 126 3.17 -2.69 -0.17
N SER A 127 2.43 -2.54 0.92
CA SER A 127 1.81 -1.28 1.32
C SER A 127 2.24 -0.88 2.73
N ARG A 128 2.45 0.42 2.94
CA ARG A 128 2.68 1.01 4.28
C ARG A 128 1.41 1.17 5.10
N CYS A 129 0.25 0.91 4.52
CA CYS A 129 -1.05 0.91 5.19
C CYS A 129 -1.77 -0.43 5.01
N ALA A 130 -2.61 -0.79 5.98
CA ALA A 130 -3.34 -2.06 5.97
C ALA A 130 -4.60 -2.05 5.09
N GLU A 131 -5.10 -0.87 4.74
CA GLU A 131 -6.38 -0.68 4.06
C GLU A 131 -6.21 0.10 2.76
N PHE A 132 -7.23 0.03 1.91
CA PHE A 132 -7.25 0.80 0.67
C PHE A 132 -7.50 2.29 0.99
N PRO A 133 -6.81 3.24 0.33
CA PRO A 133 -5.85 3.03 -0.75
C PRO A 133 -4.49 2.58 -0.24
N PHE A 134 -3.91 1.59 -0.92
CA PHE A 134 -2.58 1.11 -0.59
C PHE A 134 -1.51 2.16 -0.89
N ASP A 135 -0.70 2.49 0.12
CA ASP A 135 0.52 3.29 -0.03
C ASP A 135 1.66 2.38 -0.47
N SER A 136 1.80 2.21 -1.78
CA SER A 136 2.84 1.42 -2.43
C SER A 136 3.91 2.28 -3.12
N GLU A 137 3.94 3.59 -2.86
CA GLU A 137 4.85 4.49 -3.56
C GLU A 137 6.31 4.20 -3.18
N GLY A 138 7.17 3.98 -4.18
CA GLY A 138 8.57 3.60 -3.96
C GLY A 138 8.77 2.21 -3.36
N MET A 139 7.72 1.40 -3.25
CA MET A 139 7.83 0.02 -2.79
C MET A 139 8.20 -0.89 -3.97
N PRO A 140 9.04 -1.93 -3.74
CA PRO A 140 9.31 -2.93 -4.75
C PRO A 140 8.11 -3.86 -4.93
N ASP A 141 7.94 -4.34 -6.16
CA ASP A 141 6.95 -5.33 -6.56
C ASP A 141 7.66 -6.63 -6.95
N VAL A 142 7.02 -7.78 -6.71
CA VAL A 142 7.57 -9.11 -7.00
C VAL A 142 6.59 -9.88 -7.88
N THR A 143 7.07 -10.36 -9.02
CA THR A 143 6.26 -11.12 -9.99
C THR A 143 7.01 -12.41 -10.36
N PRO A 144 6.35 -13.57 -10.42
CA PRO A 144 7.00 -14.76 -10.97
C PRO A 144 7.38 -14.53 -12.43
N LYS A 145 8.55 -15.02 -12.83
CA LYS A 145 9.14 -14.77 -14.15
C LYS A 145 8.22 -15.18 -15.30
N ALA A 146 7.45 -16.27 -15.13
CA ALA A 146 6.47 -16.73 -16.11
C ALA A 146 5.39 -15.68 -16.44
N TYR A 147 5.14 -14.74 -15.52
CA TYR A 147 4.12 -13.69 -15.65
C TYR A 147 4.72 -12.29 -15.82
N GLU A 148 6.02 -12.18 -16.14
CA GLU A 148 6.70 -10.88 -16.23
C GLU A 148 6.01 -9.91 -17.22
N ASN A 149 5.45 -10.44 -18.31
CA ASN A 149 4.76 -9.64 -19.33
C ASN A 149 3.46 -8.98 -18.82
N TYR A 150 2.93 -9.42 -17.67
CA TYR A 150 1.76 -8.80 -17.03
C TYR A 150 2.13 -7.70 -16.03
N ALA A 151 3.37 -7.72 -15.52
CA ALA A 151 3.84 -6.77 -14.53
C ALA A 151 4.26 -5.43 -15.14
N PHE A 152 4.65 -5.42 -16.42
CA PHE A 152 5.15 -4.22 -17.10
C PHE A 152 4.92 -4.24 -18.61
N SER A 153 4.54 -3.09 -19.17
CA SER A 153 4.62 -2.81 -20.61
C SER A 153 6.06 -2.41 -20.92
N LEU A 154 6.86 -3.34 -21.44
CA LEU A 154 8.29 -3.13 -21.67
C LEU A 154 8.56 -2.27 -22.91
N GLU A 155 9.19 -1.12 -22.71
CA GLU A 155 10.47 -0.92 -23.37
C GLU A 155 11.53 -1.64 -22.51
N LYS A 156 12.12 -2.73 -23.01
CA LYS A 156 13.23 -3.43 -22.36
C LYS A 156 14.44 -2.50 -22.33
N SER A 157 14.46 -1.56 -21.38
CA SER A 157 15.67 -0.79 -21.10
C SER A 157 16.75 -1.80 -20.68
N LYS A 158 17.92 -1.68 -21.29
CA LYS A 158 19.08 -2.55 -21.11
C LYS A 158 19.71 -2.34 -19.72
N ALA A 159 18.93 -2.45 -18.65
CA ALA A 159 19.46 -2.51 -17.31
C ALA A 159 20.35 -3.76 -17.21
N GLN A 160 21.53 -3.62 -16.60
CA GLN A 160 22.40 -4.74 -16.27
C GLN A 160 21.67 -5.59 -15.22
N ALA A 161 20.91 -6.56 -15.69
CA ALA A 161 20.25 -7.53 -14.83
C ALA A 161 21.32 -8.27 -14.01
N ILE A 162 21.14 -8.29 -12.69
CA ILE A 162 21.90 -9.19 -11.84
C ILE A 162 21.31 -10.59 -12.07
N THR A 163 21.95 -11.37 -12.94
CA THR A 163 21.58 -12.77 -13.18
C THR A 163 22.46 -13.66 -12.31
N LEU A 164 21.86 -14.27 -11.29
CA LEU A 164 22.50 -15.33 -10.53
C LEU A 164 22.16 -16.69 -11.18
N PRO A 165 23.05 -17.69 -11.10
CA PRO A 165 22.80 -19.00 -11.69
C PRO A 165 21.51 -19.59 -11.11
N PRO A 166 20.62 -20.16 -11.95
CA PRO A 166 19.36 -20.72 -11.49
C PRO A 166 19.66 -21.95 -10.62
N ASP A 167 19.33 -21.88 -9.34
CA ASP A 167 18.98 -23.07 -8.59
C ASP A 167 17.63 -23.62 -9.12
N GLU A 168 17.41 -24.93 -8.99
CA GLU A 168 16.12 -25.54 -9.28
C GLU A 168 15.00 -24.84 -8.47
N GLY A 169 14.08 -24.14 -9.14
CA GLY A 169 12.99 -23.45 -8.48
C GLY A 169 12.34 -22.35 -9.30
N GLU A 170 11.27 -21.77 -8.75
CA GLU A 170 10.59 -20.62 -9.32
C GLU A 170 11.48 -19.38 -9.29
N ILE A 171 11.57 -18.68 -10.42
CA ILE A 171 12.28 -17.42 -10.56
C ILE A 171 11.28 -16.28 -10.42
N PHE A 172 11.66 -15.24 -9.66
CA PHE A 172 10.91 -14.03 -9.44
C PHE A 172 11.66 -12.83 -10.01
N VAL A 173 10.91 -11.91 -10.59
CA VAL A 173 11.38 -10.61 -11.06
C VAL A 173 11.01 -9.56 -10.01
N VAL A 174 11.97 -8.70 -9.68
CA VAL A 174 11.78 -7.56 -8.78
C VAL A 174 11.81 -6.27 -9.59
N ILE A 175 10.78 -5.45 -9.42
CA ILE A 175 10.64 -4.15 -10.06
C ILE A 175 10.34 -3.05 -9.04
N ILE A 176 10.55 -1.80 -9.41
CA ILE A 176 10.14 -0.64 -8.62
C ILE A 176 9.31 0.32 -9.47
N ASN A 177 8.35 1.02 -8.85
CA ASN A 177 7.48 1.98 -9.51
C ASN A 177 6.76 1.42 -10.76
N ARG A 178 6.47 0.11 -10.75
CA ARG A 178 5.75 -0.65 -11.79
C ARG A 178 6.38 -0.64 -13.18
N THR A 179 7.58 -0.08 -13.33
CA THR A 179 8.16 0.22 -14.65
C THR A 179 9.65 -0.09 -14.73
N GLN A 180 10.36 -0.03 -13.60
CA GLN A 180 11.79 -0.21 -13.58
C GLN A 180 12.14 -1.63 -13.13
N TYR A 181 12.68 -2.43 -14.05
CA TYR A 181 13.31 -3.71 -13.74
C TYR A 181 14.55 -3.49 -12.87
N VAL A 182 14.67 -4.25 -11.78
CA VAL A 182 15.84 -4.21 -10.88
C VAL A 182 16.68 -5.47 -11.00
N GLY A 183 16.05 -6.65 -10.96
CA GLY A 183 16.75 -7.92 -11.02
C GLY A 183 15.81 -9.10 -10.93
N GLU A 184 16.37 -10.31 -10.96
CA GLU A 184 15.62 -11.56 -10.84
C GLU A 184 16.43 -12.65 -10.14
N GLY A 185 15.73 -13.65 -9.62
CA GLY A 185 16.35 -14.84 -9.03
C GLY A 185 15.32 -15.71 -8.31
N ASN A 186 15.78 -16.74 -7.62
CA ASN A 186 14.92 -17.54 -6.75
C ASN A 186 14.32 -16.69 -5.60
N ALA A 187 13.40 -17.27 -4.82
CA ALA A 187 12.67 -16.55 -3.78
C ALA A 187 13.58 -15.85 -2.77
N THR A 188 14.67 -16.50 -2.33
CA THR A 188 15.68 -15.91 -1.42
C THR A 188 16.39 -14.71 -2.05
N THR A 189 16.80 -14.83 -3.32
CA THR A 189 17.46 -13.74 -4.04
C THR A 189 16.52 -12.54 -4.20
N ALA A 190 15.28 -12.80 -4.63
CA ALA A 190 14.27 -11.78 -4.78
C ALA A 190 13.96 -11.08 -3.44
N LEU A 191 13.95 -11.81 -2.32
CA LEU A 191 13.78 -11.24 -0.99
C LEU A 191 14.90 -10.24 -0.66
N GLN A 192 16.16 -10.58 -0.94
CA GLN A 192 17.28 -9.67 -0.71
C GLN A 192 17.20 -8.42 -1.60
N LEU A 193 16.83 -8.58 -2.88
CA LEU A 193 16.59 -7.45 -3.79
C LEU A 193 15.51 -6.53 -3.25
N VAL A 194 14.35 -7.08 -2.86
CA VAL A 194 13.25 -6.32 -2.23
C VAL A 194 13.75 -5.52 -1.03
N LYS A 195 14.46 -6.17 -0.10
CA LYS A 195 14.96 -5.51 1.12
C LYS A 195 15.92 -4.37 0.83
N SER A 196 16.80 -4.54 -0.16
CA SER A 196 17.74 -3.49 -0.57
C SER A 196 17.08 -2.27 -1.22
N LEU A 197 15.83 -2.43 -1.70
CA LEU A 197 15.05 -1.38 -2.36
C LEU A 197 14.03 -0.73 -1.43
N LEU A 198 13.87 -1.23 -0.20
CA LEU A 198 12.92 -0.66 0.74
C LEU A 198 13.29 0.80 1.04
N PRO A 199 12.30 1.71 1.02
CA PRO A 199 12.51 3.11 1.36
C PRO A 199 13.19 3.28 2.72
N PRO A 200 14.16 4.20 2.85
CA PRO A 200 14.91 4.38 4.09
C PRO A 200 13.98 4.73 5.25
N GLY A 201 14.17 4.08 6.38
CA GLY A 201 13.33 4.29 7.57
C GLY A 201 11.91 3.74 7.43
N ILE A 202 11.68 2.76 6.54
CA ILE A 202 10.44 1.98 6.51
C ILE A 202 10.09 1.55 7.93
N LYS A 203 8.87 1.91 8.37
CA LYS A 203 8.37 1.53 9.69
C LYS A 203 7.32 0.44 9.52
N PRO A 204 7.19 -0.43 10.52
CA PRO A 204 6.03 -1.29 10.65
C PRO A 204 4.74 -0.50 10.51
N ILE A 205 3.68 -1.14 10.00
CA ILE A 205 2.33 -0.64 10.17
C ILE A 205 2.09 -0.51 11.68
N ARG A 206 2.09 0.72 12.19
CA ARG A 206 2.24 0.99 13.62
C ARG A 206 1.04 0.46 14.41
N LYS A 207 1.30 -0.33 15.44
CA LYS A 207 0.48 -0.35 16.67
C LYS A 207 0.69 0.99 17.39
N HIS A 208 -0.39 1.70 17.70
CA HIS A 208 -0.30 2.81 18.65
C HIS A 208 0.00 2.26 20.05
N GLY A 209 1.12 2.65 20.67
CA GLY A 209 1.35 2.41 22.11
C GLY A 209 2.74 1.94 22.58
N GLN A 210 3.80 2.01 21.77
CA GLN A 210 5.17 1.90 22.31
C GLN A 210 6.01 3.08 21.81
N GLN A 211 6.20 4.05 22.70
CA GLN A 211 7.37 4.94 22.71
C GLN A 211 8.44 4.29 23.58
#